data_AF-A0A0P6X6S8-F1
#
_entry.id   AF-A0A0P6X6S8-F1
#
_cell.length_a   1.000
_cell.length_b   1.000
_cell.length_c   1.000
_cell.angle_alpha   90.00
_cell.angle_beta   90.00
_cell.angle_gamma   90.00
#
_symmetry.space_group_name_H-M   'P 1'
#
loop_
_entity.id
_entity.type
_entity.pdbx_description
1 polymer ?
#
loop_
_entity_poly.entity_id
_entity_poly.type
_entity_poly.pdbx_seq_one_letter_code
_entity_poly.pdbx_strand_id
1 'polypeptide(L)'
;MPEQKMRQDGRRPDELRPLCFTTDYVDYPHGSVLVDMGKTRVLCNVCVEEKVPDWMAGRGVGWLTAEYSMLPQSMPVNILIQVGYP
;
A
#
# COMPACT_ATOMS: atom_id res chain seq x y z
N MET A 1 -7.54 -32.62 20.77
CA MET A 1 -6.73 -31.89 19.77
C MET A 1 -7.71 -31.03 18.99
N PRO A 2 -7.66 -29.69 19.04
CA PRO A 2 -8.65 -28.89 18.32
C PRO A 2 -8.46 -29.14 16.83
N GLU A 3 -9.57 -29.41 16.15
CA GLU A 3 -9.61 -29.62 14.70
C GLU A 3 -9.06 -28.38 14.00
N GLN A 4 -7.89 -28.53 13.37
CA GLN A 4 -7.22 -27.46 12.64
C GLN A 4 -8.08 -27.14 11.41
N LYS A 5 -8.97 -26.15 11.54
CA LYS A 5 -9.79 -25.68 10.43
C LYS A 5 -8.86 -25.10 9.36
N MET A 6 -8.63 -25.88 8.31
CA MET A 6 -7.84 -25.47 7.16
C MET A 6 -8.47 -24.23 6.53
N ARG A 7 -7.66 -23.23 6.20
CA ARG A 7 -8.14 -22.01 5.56
C ARG A 7 -8.67 -22.34 4.15
N GLN A 8 -9.54 -21.49 3.60
CA GLN A 8 -10.13 -21.71 2.27
C GLN A 8 -9.09 -21.85 1.14
N ASP A 9 -7.90 -21.31 1.35
CA ASP A 9 -6.77 -21.37 0.43
C ASP A 9 -5.74 -22.45 0.79
N GLY A 10 -6.09 -23.37 1.71
CA GLY A 10 -5.26 -24.52 2.09
C GLY A 10 -4.07 -24.17 3.01
N ARG A 11 -3.88 -22.90 3.36
CA ARG A 11 -2.79 -22.45 4.23
C ARG A 11 -3.02 -22.80 5.69
N ARG A 12 -1.92 -22.97 6.44
CA ARG A 12 -1.96 -23.10 7.90
C ARG A 12 -2.45 -21.79 8.56
N PRO A 13 -3.00 -21.84 9.78
CA PRO A 13 -3.46 -20.64 10.48
C PRO A 13 -2.38 -19.56 10.64
N ASP A 14 -1.13 -19.98 10.83
CA ASP A 14 0.07 -19.17 11.05
C ASP A 14 0.91 -18.94 9.77
N GLU A 15 0.46 -19.44 8.63
CA GLU A 15 1.17 -19.28 7.35
C GLU A 15 0.70 -18.01 6.63
N LEU A 16 1.66 -17.17 6.22
CA LEU A 16 1.39 -15.96 5.43
C LEU A 16 0.98 -16.31 3.99
N ARG A 17 0.36 -15.35 3.29
CA ARG A 17 0.14 -15.49 1.84
C ARG A 17 1.49 -15.38 1.11
N PRO A 18 1.62 -15.93 -0.11
CA PRO A 18 2.78 -15.67 -0.95
C PRO A 18 3.01 -14.15 -1.07
N LEU A 19 4.23 -13.71 -0.74
CA LEU A 19 4.64 -12.32 -0.72
C LEU A 19 5.73 -12.10 -1.77
N CYS A 20 5.53 -11.11 -2.65
CA CYS A 20 6.52 -10.71 -3.64
C CYS A 20 6.69 -9.19 -3.61
N PHE A 21 7.93 -8.75 -3.85
CA PHE A 21 8.28 -7.34 -3.99
C PHE A 21 8.95 -7.16 -5.34
N THR A 22 8.32 -6.36 -6.21
CA THR A 22 8.92 -5.93 -7.46
C THR A 22 9.37 -4.49 -7.29
N THR A 23 10.67 -4.26 -7.17
CA THR A 23 11.25 -2.91 -7.07
C THR A 23 11.31 -2.25 -8.45
N ASP A 24 11.45 -0.93 -8.46
CA ASP A 24 11.61 -0.12 -9.67
C ASP A 24 10.45 -0.32 -10.68
N TYR A 25 9.23 -0.45 -10.15
CA TYR A 25 8.04 -0.74 -10.96
C TYR A 25 7.57 0.47 -11.80
N VAL A 26 7.80 1.69 -11.30
CA VAL A 26 7.53 2.96 -11.98
C VAL A 26 8.82 3.78 -12.03
N ASP A 27 9.13 4.34 -13.20
CA ASP A 27 10.40 5.03 -13.45
C ASP A 27 10.51 6.45 -12.86
N TYR A 28 9.37 7.12 -12.63
CA TYR A 28 9.33 8.53 -12.24
C TYR A 28 9.60 8.83 -10.75
N PRO A 29 9.01 8.12 -9.77
CA PRO A 29 9.24 8.43 -8.35
C PRO A 29 10.67 8.03 -7.93
N HIS A 30 11.15 8.62 -6.82
CA HIS A 30 12.48 8.30 -6.28
C HIS A 30 12.62 6.84 -5.84
N GLY A 31 11.49 6.21 -5.49
CA GLY A 31 11.39 4.78 -5.32
C GLY A 31 9.99 4.30 -5.63
N SER A 32 9.89 3.13 -6.24
CA SER A 32 8.63 2.47 -6.56
C SER A 32 8.72 0.99 -6.25
N VAL A 33 7.70 0.44 -5.60
CA VAL A 33 7.59 -1.00 -5.33
C VAL A 33 6.16 -1.45 -5.56
N LEU A 34 5.99 -2.51 -6.36
CA LEU A 34 4.76 -3.28 -6.40
C LEU A 34 4.86 -4.41 -5.38
N VAL A 35 3.95 -4.41 -4.41
CA VAL A 35 3.85 -5.43 -3.36
C VAL A 35 2.68 -6.35 -3.66
N ASP A 36 2.96 -7.64 -3.82
CA ASP A 36 1.96 -8.68 -4.03
C ASP A 36 1.84 -9.58 -2.79
N MET A 37 0.63 -9.69 -2.23
CA MET A 37 0.31 -10.60 -1.14
C MET A 37 -0.88 -11.49 -1.54
N GLY A 38 -0.57 -12.59 -2.24
CA GLY A 38 -1.57 -13.44 -2.91
C GLY A 38 -2.33 -12.65 -3.98
N LYS A 39 -3.63 -12.37 -3.75
CA LYS A 39 -4.46 -11.57 -4.66
C LYS A 39 -4.43 -10.06 -4.39
N THR A 40 -3.91 -9.64 -3.23
CA THR A 40 -3.80 -8.23 -2.88
C THR A 40 -2.55 -7.66 -3.54
N ARG A 41 -2.70 -6.58 -4.31
CA ARG A 41 -1.57 -5.85 -4.89
C ARG A 41 -1.63 -4.40 -4.47
N VAL A 42 -0.50 -3.84 -4.07
CA VAL A 42 -0.38 -2.44 -3.66
C VAL A 42 0.83 -1.84 -4.34
N LEU A 43 0.61 -0.74 -5.07
CA LEU A 43 1.69 0.06 -5.63
C LEU A 43 2.08 1.13 -4.60
N CYS A 44 3.33 1.08 -4.15
CA CYS A 44 3.90 2.02 -3.20
C CYS A 44 4.96 2.87 -3.91
N ASN A 45 4.71 4.17 -4.00
CA ASN A 45 5.67 5.14 -4.54
C ASN A 45 6.14 6.06 -3.43
N VAL A 46 7.42 6.42 -3.45
CA VAL A 46 8.01 7.42 -2.57
C VAL A 46 8.57 8.58 -3.39
N CYS A 47 8.19 9.79 -2.99
CA CYS A 47 8.71 11.03 -3.54
C CYS A 47 9.37 11.82 -2.41
N VAL A 48 10.50 12.46 -2.70
CA VAL A 48 11.23 13.28 -1.73
C VAL A 48 11.04 14.73 -2.13
N GLU A 49 10.56 15.53 -1.18
CA GLU A 49 10.43 16.99 -1.35
C GLU A 49 11.39 17.68 -0.38
N GLU A 50 12.02 18.77 -0.83
CA GLU A 50 12.94 19.55 0.00
C GLU A 50 12.22 20.40 1.07
N LYS A 51 10.89 20.53 0.96
CA LYS A 51 10.07 21.34 1.84
C LYS A 51 9.39 20.47 2.90
N VAL A 52 9.46 20.91 4.16
CA VAL A 52 8.62 20.40 5.25
C VAL A 52 7.35 21.26 5.39
N PRO A 53 6.25 20.71 5.95
CA PRO A 53 5.05 21.50 6.22
C PRO A 53 5.35 22.76 7.05
N ASP A 54 4.61 23.84 6.80
CA ASP A 54 4.91 25.16 7.38
C ASP A 54 4.91 25.15 8.92
N TRP A 55 4.09 24.31 9.55
CA TRP A 55 4.03 24.14 11.01
C TRP A 55 5.25 23.42 11.61
N MET A 56 6.07 22.79 10.77
CA MET A 56 7.32 22.10 11.13
C MET A 56 8.58 22.91 10.72
N ALA A 57 8.42 24.00 9.99
CA ALA A 57 9.52 24.84 9.54
C ALA A 57 10.38 25.33 10.73
N GLY A 58 11.72 25.32 10.54
CA GLY A 58 12.68 25.79 11.54
C GLY A 58 13.00 24.82 12.68
N ARG A 59 12.36 23.64 12.74
CA ARG A 59 12.62 22.63 13.79
C ARG A 59 13.82 21.71 13.50
N GLY A 60 14.38 21.76 12.29
CA GLY A 60 15.53 20.92 11.89
C GLY A 60 15.22 19.43 11.80
N VAL A 61 13.93 19.05 11.72
CA VAL A 61 13.47 17.66 11.61
C VAL A 61 12.77 17.44 10.26
N GLY A 62 12.91 16.22 9.72
CA GLY A 62 12.20 15.81 8.50
C GLY A 62 10.74 15.42 8.78
N TRP A 63 9.96 15.33 7.71
CA TRP A 63 8.56 14.92 7.75
C TRP A 63 8.28 13.79 6.76
N LEU A 64 7.39 12.87 7.13
CA LEU A 64 6.90 11.81 6.25
C LEU A 64 5.37 11.80 6.30
N THR A 65 4.75 11.80 5.12
CA THR A 65 3.30 11.62 4.95
C THR A 65 3.05 10.51 3.94
N ALA A 66 1.87 9.92 3.98
CA ALA A 66 1.45 8.88 3.04
C ALA A 66 0.01 9.12 2.62
N GLU A 67 -0.24 8.93 1.33
CA GLU A 67 -1.57 8.91 0.77
C GLU A 67 -1.97 7.49 0.41
N TYR A 68 -3.27 7.21 0.51
CA TYR A 68 -3.82 5.91 0.18
C TYR A 68 -5.04 6.09 -0.71
N SER A 69 -5.04 5.39 -1.84
CA SER A 69 -6.20 5.30 -2.72
C SER A 69 -6.42 3.85 -3.13
N MET A 70 -7.68 3.47 -3.31
CA MET A 70 -8.05 2.16 -3.82
C MET A 70 -8.78 2.34 -5.14
N LEU A 71 -8.26 1.71 -6.20
CA LEU A 71 -8.87 1.78 -7.52
C LEU A 71 -10.28 1.17 -7.50
N PRO A 72 -11.23 1.68 -8.31
CA PRO A 72 -12.50 1.01 -8.51
C PRO A 72 -12.25 -0.43 -8.96
N GLN A 73 -13.10 -1.38 -8.55
CA GLN A 73 -12.94 -2.83 -8.81
C GLN A 73 -11.77 -3.53 -8.09
N SER A 74 -11.11 -2.88 -7.13
CA SER A 74 -10.11 -3.59 -6.28
C SER A 74 -10.74 -4.54 -5.25
N MET A 75 -12.05 -4.42 -5.05
CA MET A 75 -12.85 -5.22 -4.13
C MET A 75 -14.10 -5.70 -4.88
N PRO A 76 -14.75 -6.82 -4.48
CA PRO A 76 -15.97 -7.29 -5.15
C PRO A 76 -17.13 -6.29 -5.11
N VAL A 77 -17.08 -5.33 -4.18
CA VAL A 77 -18.03 -4.22 -4.11
C VAL A 77 -17.41 -3.01 -4.81
N ASN A 78 -18.24 -2.25 -5.52
CA ASN A 78 -17.78 -1.01 -6.12
C ASN A 78 -17.33 -0.03 -5.02
N ILE A 79 -16.10 0.45 -5.17
CA ILE A 79 -15.57 1.54 -4.37
C ILE A 79 -15.73 2.80 -5.19
N LEU A 80 -16.57 3.71 -4.69
CA LEU A 80 -16.74 5.03 -5.28
C LEU A 80 -15.59 5.90 -4.82
N ILE A 81 -14.73 6.31 -5.76
CA ILE A 81 -13.81 7.41 -5.51
C ILE A 81 -14.64 8.67 -5.63
N GLN A 82 -14.84 9.36 -4.50
CA GLN A 82 -15.52 10.64 -4.51
C GLN A 82 -14.58 11.66 -5.16
N VAL A 83 -14.74 11.86 -6.46
CA VAL A 83 -14.15 13.02 -7.15
C VAL A 83 -14.95 14.22 -6.65
N GLY A 84 -14.41 14.92 -5.65
CA GLY A 84 -14.94 16.21 -5.25
C GLY A 84 -14.91 17.12 -6.47
N TYR A 85 -16.07 17.37 -7.07
CA TYR A 85 -16.23 18.56 -7.90
C TYR A 85 -16.09 19.78 -6.97
N PRO A 86 -15.46 20.88 -7.46
CA PRO A 86 -15.28 22.10 -6.67
C PRO A 86 -16.60 22.70 -6.17
#